data_AF-A0A100Y5P6-F1
#
_entry.id   AF-A0A100Y5P6-F1
#
_cell.length_a   1.000
_cell.length_b   1.000
_cell.length_c   1.000
_cell.angle_alpha   90.00
_cell.angle_beta   90.00
_cell.angle_gamma   90.00
#
_symmetry.space_group_name_H-M   'P 1'
#
loop_
_entity.id
_entity.type
_entity.pdbx_description
1 polymer ?
#
loop_
_entity_poly.entity_id
_entity_poly.type
_entity_poly.pdbx_seq_one_letter_code
_entity_poly.pdbx_strand_id
1 'polypeptide(L)'
;MNQHATVCTCLPGATLWLAPPTAGTAPADAATGTAPAAGPVAPDAAGAGHAAGAAALAERLRGEHRRVEVLEGTAGLGSPGDTAAAAVLRTGLVAEILARNGIAVLVTGVAPDECALASVRERHREGGVPFLTLPSGGSTDELYAALVANGLGVQAS
;
A
#
# COMPACT_ATOMS: atom_id res chain seq x y z
N MET A 1 -16.00 -34.52 5.08
CA MET A 1 -16.52 -33.19 5.42
C MET A 1 -15.94 -32.19 4.43
N ASN A 2 -16.78 -31.57 3.60
CA ASN A 2 -16.34 -30.58 2.62
C ASN A 2 -15.91 -29.31 3.34
N GLN A 3 -14.64 -28.96 3.18
CA GLN A 3 -14.03 -27.73 3.67
C GLN A 3 -14.49 -26.61 2.73
N HIS A 4 -15.67 -26.03 3.01
CA HIS A 4 -16.01 -24.76 2.41
C HIS A 4 -15.04 -23.74 3.00
N ALA A 5 -14.12 -23.22 2.19
CA ALA A 5 -13.28 -22.09 2.58
C ALA A 5 -14.21 -20.97 3.06
N THR A 6 -14.25 -20.76 4.37
CA THR A 6 -15.10 -19.74 4.99
C THR A 6 -14.59 -18.40 4.50
N VAL A 7 -15.26 -17.85 3.49
CA VAL A 7 -15.09 -16.46 3.07
C VAL A 7 -15.51 -15.60 4.26
N CYS A 8 -14.53 -15.12 5.01
CA CYS A 8 -14.76 -14.32 6.20
C CYS A 8 -15.02 -12.87 5.78
N THR A 9 -16.29 -12.49 5.65
CA THR A 9 -16.72 -11.09 5.57
C THR A 9 -16.37 -10.27 6.83
N CYS A 10 -15.82 -10.90 7.88
CA CYS A 10 -15.44 -10.26 9.13
C CYS A 10 -14.04 -9.64 9.11
N LEU A 11 -13.27 -9.80 8.04
CA LEU A 11 -11.99 -9.12 7.92
C LEU A 11 -12.25 -7.60 7.87
N PRO A 12 -11.68 -6.81 8.79
CA PRO A 12 -11.90 -5.37 8.82
C PRO A 12 -11.37 -4.73 7.54
N GLY A 13 -11.98 -3.62 7.14
CA GLY A 13 -11.36 -2.77 6.13
C GLY A 13 -10.02 -2.27 6.66
N ALA A 14 -9.08 -2.04 5.75
CA ALA A 14 -7.70 -1.70 6.10
C ALA A 14 -7.09 -0.84 5.01
N THR A 15 -6.11 -0.02 5.37
CA THR A 15 -5.35 0.80 4.43
C THR A 15 -3.95 0.20 4.25
N LEU A 16 -3.59 -0.10 3.01
CA LEU A 16 -2.23 -0.48 2.62
C LEU A 16 -1.65 0.63 1.77
N TRP A 17 -0.56 1.22 2.24
CA TRP A 17 0.17 2.26 1.52
C TRP A 17 1.42 1.66 0.88
N LEU A 18 1.45 1.58 -0.45
CA LEU A 18 2.64 1.16 -1.20
C LEU A 18 3.59 2.35 -1.28
N ALA A 19 4.55 2.41 -0.37
CA ALA A 19 5.59 3.43 -0.37
C ALA A 19 6.79 2.94 -1.19
N PRO A 20 7.47 3.81 -1.96
CA PRO A 20 8.78 3.46 -2.49
C PRO A 20 9.68 3.01 -1.34
N PRO A 21 10.61 2.08 -1.59
CA PRO A 21 11.54 1.66 -0.56
C PRO A 21 12.21 2.92 0.00
N THR A 22 11.99 3.19 1.28
CA THR A 22 12.72 4.24 1.97
C THR A 22 14.19 3.86 1.88
N ALA A 23 15.00 4.70 1.23
CA ALA A 23 16.45 4.55 1.26
C ALA A 23 16.92 4.77 2.71
N GLY A 24 16.84 3.72 3.53
CA GLY A 24 17.08 3.82 4.96
C GLY A 24 16.27 2.82 5.77
N THR A 25 16.51 1.53 5.58
CA THR A 25 16.86 0.56 6.65
C THR A 25 17.31 -0.72 5.95
N ALA A 26 18.53 -0.72 5.41
CA ALA A 26 19.20 -1.98 5.11
C ALA A 26 19.66 -2.57 6.46
N PRO A 27 19.44 -3.86 6.76
CA PRO A 27 20.23 -4.52 7.79
C PRO A 27 21.69 -4.47 7.34
N ALA A 28 22.54 -3.91 8.19
CA ALA A 28 23.97 -3.91 7.98
C ALA A 28 24.47 -5.35 8.06
N ASP A 29 24.55 -6.03 6.92
CA ASP A 29 25.61 -6.97 6.62
C ASP A 29 25.66 -7.34 5.14
N ALA A 30 26.90 -7.53 4.68
CA ALA A 30 27.34 -8.12 3.41
C ALA A 30 27.37 -7.26 2.13
N ALA A 31 28.62 -6.85 1.84
CA ALA A 31 29.35 -7.13 0.59
C ALA A 31 29.51 -6.00 -0.44
N THR A 32 30.74 -5.46 -0.41
CA THR A 32 31.52 -4.91 -1.51
C THR A 32 31.16 -5.51 -2.88
N GLY A 33 30.64 -4.66 -3.77
CA GLY A 33 30.47 -4.95 -5.18
C GLY A 33 30.33 -3.65 -5.95
N THR A 34 31.32 -3.35 -6.78
CA THR A 34 31.44 -2.16 -7.62
C THR A 34 30.15 -1.81 -8.35
N ALA A 35 29.59 -0.63 -8.06
CA ALA A 35 28.42 -0.08 -8.75
C ALA A 35 28.75 0.28 -10.21
N PRO A 36 27.95 -0.13 -11.21
CA PRO A 36 27.94 0.57 -12.48
C PRO A 36 27.12 1.87 -12.31
N ALA A 37 27.60 2.92 -12.95
CA ALA A 37 27.06 4.27 -12.87
C ALA A 37 25.53 4.32 -13.05
N ALA A 38 24.86 4.95 -12.08
CA ALA A 38 23.44 5.29 -12.15
C ALA A 38 23.20 6.28 -13.28
N GLY A 39 22.69 5.78 -14.41
CA GLY A 39 22.01 6.61 -15.39
C GLY A 39 20.68 7.14 -14.83
N PRO A 40 20.16 8.26 -15.35
CA PRO A 40 18.90 8.81 -14.87
C PRO A 40 17.77 7.79 -15.09
N VAL A 41 17.11 7.40 -14.00
CA VAL A 41 15.89 6.59 -14.03
C VAL A 41 14.83 7.38 -14.80
N ALA A 42 14.33 6.82 -15.89
CA ALA A 42 13.19 7.39 -16.61
C ALA A 42 11.98 7.48 -15.67
N PRO A 43 11.25 8.61 -15.62
CA PRO A 43 10.22 8.86 -14.60
C PRO A 43 8.98 7.96 -14.66
N ASP A 44 8.87 7.03 -15.62
CA ASP A 44 7.63 6.29 -15.89
C ASP A 44 7.66 4.79 -15.53
N ALA A 45 8.81 4.23 -15.13
CA ALA A 45 8.92 2.80 -14.80
C ALA A 45 8.56 2.47 -13.34
N ALA A 46 8.85 3.39 -12.40
CA ALA A 46 8.57 3.19 -10.98
C ALA A 46 7.06 3.29 -10.67
N GLY A 47 6.34 4.23 -11.30
CA GLY A 47 4.89 4.38 -11.11
C GLY A 47 4.09 3.20 -11.69
N ALA A 48 4.48 2.71 -12.87
CA ALA A 48 3.78 1.62 -13.56
C ALA A 48 3.88 0.27 -12.82
N GLY A 49 5.05 -0.02 -12.20
CA GLY A 49 5.24 -1.25 -11.42
C GLY A 49 4.38 -1.31 -10.16
N HIS A 50 4.22 -0.17 -9.46
CA HIS A 50 3.44 -0.09 -8.23
C HIS A 50 1.94 -0.25 -8.52
N ALA A 51 1.46 0.39 -9.59
CA ALA A 51 0.09 0.27 -10.05
C ALA A 51 -0.24 -1.18 -10.48
N ALA A 52 0.70 -1.85 -11.16
CA ALA A 52 0.53 -3.25 -11.56
C ALA A 52 0.46 -4.21 -10.36
N GLY A 53 1.37 -4.06 -9.38
CA GLY A 53 1.36 -4.87 -8.16
C GLY A 53 0.10 -4.65 -7.32
N ALA A 54 -0.34 -3.39 -7.18
CA ALA A 54 -1.59 -3.05 -6.50
C ALA A 54 -2.82 -3.59 -7.22
N ALA A 55 -2.87 -3.50 -8.56
CA ALA A 55 -3.99 -4.01 -9.35
C ALA A 55 -4.10 -5.54 -9.22
N ALA A 56 -2.99 -6.27 -9.37
CA ALA A 56 -2.96 -7.72 -9.22
C ALA A 56 -3.34 -8.17 -7.79
N LEU A 57 -2.89 -7.45 -6.77
CA LEU A 57 -3.31 -7.70 -5.39
C LEU A 57 -4.80 -7.42 -5.18
N ALA A 58 -5.32 -6.34 -5.78
CA ALA A 58 -6.72 -6.01 -5.73
C ALA A 58 -7.58 -7.10 -6.36
N GLU A 59 -7.17 -7.62 -7.53
CA GLU A 59 -7.85 -8.72 -8.21
C GLU A 59 -7.88 -9.98 -7.35
N ARG A 60 -6.74 -10.35 -6.74
CA ARG A 60 -6.67 -11.50 -5.83
C ARG A 60 -7.64 -11.36 -4.66
N LEU A 61 -7.58 -10.23 -3.95
CA LEU A 61 -8.46 -9.96 -2.81
C LEU A 61 -9.94 -9.91 -3.21
N ARG A 62 -10.27 -9.38 -4.39
CA ARG A 62 -11.64 -9.44 -4.93
C ARG A 62 -12.07 -10.86 -5.26
N GLY A 63 -11.17 -11.71 -5.73
CA GLY A 63 -11.37 -13.15 -5.90
C GLY A 63 -11.69 -13.86 -4.58
N GLU A 64 -11.18 -13.35 -3.46
CA GLU A 64 -11.53 -13.77 -2.09
C GLU A 64 -12.81 -13.10 -1.57
N HIS A 65 -13.61 -12.47 -2.45
CA HIS A 65 -14.84 -11.74 -2.15
C HIS A 65 -14.66 -10.53 -1.21
N ARG A 66 -13.47 -9.92 -1.18
CA ARG A 66 -13.21 -8.67 -0.45
C ARG A 66 -13.64 -7.46 -1.29
N ARG A 67 -14.17 -6.44 -0.62
CA ARG A 67 -14.35 -5.11 -1.24
C ARG A 67 -13.00 -4.41 -1.25
N VAL A 68 -12.50 -4.05 -2.43
CA VAL A 68 -11.17 -3.45 -2.59
C VAL A 68 -11.21 -2.24 -3.51
N GLU A 69 -10.62 -1.14 -3.05
CA GLU A 69 -10.44 0.09 -3.81
C GLU A 69 -8.95 0.42 -3.96
N VAL A 70 -8.54 0.86 -5.15
CA VAL A 70 -7.17 1.30 -5.43
C VAL A 70 -7.17 2.82 -5.60
N LEU A 71 -6.45 3.53 -4.75
CA LEU A 71 -6.33 4.98 -4.79
C LEU A 71 -4.93 5.39 -5.25
N GLU A 72 -4.87 6.39 -6.12
CA GLU A 72 -3.62 7.02 -6.51
C GLU A 72 -3.35 8.20 -5.54
N GLY A 73 -2.27 8.10 -4.79
CA GLY A 73 -1.87 8.98 -3.69
C GLY A 73 -1.44 10.37 -4.14
N THR A 74 -1.12 10.55 -5.42
CA THR A 74 -0.84 11.84 -6.03
C THR A 74 -2.01 12.42 -6.84
N ALA A 75 -3.19 11.78 -6.78
CA ALA A 75 -4.35 12.21 -7.54
C ALA A 75 -4.73 13.66 -7.19
N GLY A 76 -4.66 14.54 -8.19
CA GLY A 76 -4.96 15.96 -8.05
C GLY A 76 -3.75 16.88 -7.95
N LEU A 77 -2.50 16.38 -8.04
CA LEU A 77 -1.35 17.26 -8.29
C LEU A 77 -1.51 17.94 -9.66
N GLY A 78 -1.57 19.28 -9.67
CA GLY A 78 -1.77 20.08 -10.89
C GLY A 78 -2.62 21.33 -10.70
N SER A 79 -3.30 21.48 -9.56
CA SER A 79 -3.99 22.72 -9.20
C SER A 79 -3.06 23.70 -8.47
N PRO A 80 -3.22 25.02 -8.63
CA PRO A 80 -2.45 26.00 -7.86
C PRO A 80 -2.68 25.82 -6.35
N GLY A 81 -1.62 25.49 -5.62
CA GLY A 81 -1.64 25.25 -4.18
C GLY A 81 -1.68 23.77 -3.74
N ASP A 82 -1.78 22.81 -4.67
CA ASP A 82 -1.68 21.39 -4.34
C ASP A 82 -0.22 21.00 -4.06
N THR A 83 0.03 20.49 -2.87
CA THR A 83 1.33 19.95 -2.44
C THR A 83 1.25 18.43 -2.31
N ALA A 84 2.39 17.74 -2.41
CA ALA A 84 2.45 16.29 -2.15
C ALA A 84 1.90 15.93 -0.76
N ALA A 85 2.20 16.73 0.26
CA ALA A 85 1.66 16.56 1.60
C ALA A 85 0.13 16.68 1.65
N ALA A 86 -0.45 17.67 0.95
CA ALA A 86 -1.90 17.84 0.87
C ALA A 86 -2.58 16.66 0.15
N ALA A 87 -1.97 16.13 -0.91
CA ALA A 87 -2.44 14.94 -1.61
C ALA A 87 -2.42 13.70 -0.69
N VAL A 88 -1.32 13.47 0.05
CA VAL A 88 -1.21 12.38 1.03
C VAL A 88 -2.29 12.47 2.10
N LEU A 89 -2.52 13.65 2.68
CA LEU A 89 -3.54 13.85 3.72
C LEU A 89 -4.96 13.61 3.19
N ARG A 90 -5.27 14.08 1.98
CA ARG A 90 -6.57 13.89 1.33
C ARG A 90 -6.84 12.42 1.04
N THR A 91 -5.88 11.75 0.40
CA THR A 91 -5.98 10.32 0.10
C THR A 91 -6.05 9.50 1.38
N GLY A 92 -5.28 9.86 2.42
CA GLY A 92 -5.36 9.25 3.73
C GLY A 92 -6.75 9.35 4.38
N LEU A 93 -7.40 10.52 4.30
CA LEU A 93 -8.77 10.70 4.79
C LEU A 93 -9.76 9.82 4.02
N VAL A 94 -9.68 9.78 2.69
CA VAL A 94 -10.57 8.94 1.86
C VAL A 94 -10.35 7.46 2.18
N ALA A 95 -9.09 7.03 2.30
CA ALA A 95 -8.73 5.66 2.64
C ALA A 95 -9.31 5.26 4.01
N GLU A 96 -9.19 6.11 5.01
CA GLU A 96 -9.76 5.87 6.33
C GLU A 96 -11.29 5.70 6.28
N ILE A 97 -11.99 6.58 5.56
CA ILE A 97 -13.45 6.51 5.42
C ILE A 97 -13.86 5.18 4.78
N LEU A 98 -13.20 4.78 3.69
CA LEU A 98 -13.49 3.51 3.01
C LEU A 98 -13.18 2.31 3.92
N ALA A 99 -12.05 2.34 4.61
CA ALA A 99 -11.62 1.26 5.48
C ALA A 99 -12.54 1.06 6.70
N ARG A 100 -13.06 2.14 7.29
CA ARG A 100 -14.09 2.05 8.33
C ARG A 100 -15.39 1.40 7.85
N ASN A 101 -15.65 1.42 6.54
CA ASN A 101 -16.81 0.79 5.90
C ASN A 101 -16.51 -0.64 5.38
N GLY A 102 -15.41 -1.25 5.80
CA GLY A 102 -15.07 -2.63 5.46
C GLY A 102 -14.42 -2.80 4.08
N ILE A 103 -13.91 -1.72 3.48
CA ILE A 103 -13.22 -1.76 2.19
C ILE A 103 -11.70 -1.84 2.45
N ALA A 104 -11.00 -2.77 1.80
CA ALA A 104 -9.55 -2.76 1.78
C ALA A 104 -9.08 -1.71 0.76
N VAL A 105 -8.28 -0.75 1.19
CA VAL A 105 -7.80 0.35 0.35
C VAL A 105 -6.33 0.14 0.07
N LEU A 106 -5.97 0.08 -1.21
CA LEU A 106 -4.60 0.03 -1.69
C LEU A 106 -4.23 1.42 -2.21
N VAL A 107 -3.28 2.08 -1.57
CA VAL A 107 -2.80 3.41 -2.00
C VAL A 107 -1.47 3.24 -2.75
N THR A 108 -1.42 3.72 -3.99
CA THR A 108 -0.22 3.74 -4.84
C THR A 108 0.29 5.18 -5.02
N GLY A 109 1.56 5.40 -5.34
CA GLY A 109 2.06 6.75 -5.66
C GLY A 109 3.55 6.92 -5.33
N VAL A 110 4.19 7.95 -5.88
CA VAL A 110 5.62 8.22 -5.65
C VAL A 110 5.82 8.96 -4.33
N ALA A 111 6.83 8.52 -3.57
CA ALA A 111 7.36 9.00 -2.28
C ALA A 111 6.44 9.96 -1.50
N PRO A 112 5.63 9.44 -0.56
CA PRO A 112 4.83 10.31 0.30
C PRO A 112 5.74 11.19 1.15
N ASP A 113 5.30 12.41 1.43
CA ASP A 113 5.87 13.20 2.51
C ASP A 113 5.73 12.42 3.84
N GLU A 114 6.85 12.08 4.48
CA GLU A 114 6.88 11.20 5.67
C GLU A 114 6.12 11.80 6.86
N CYS A 115 6.15 13.13 7.02
CA CYS A 115 5.40 13.82 8.07
C CYS A 115 3.88 13.72 7.84
N ALA A 116 3.43 13.91 6.60
CA ALA A 116 2.05 13.71 6.20
C ALA A 116 1.63 12.25 6.38
N LEU A 117 2.47 11.29 5.98
CA LEU A 117 2.20 9.86 6.15
C LEU A 117 2.10 9.47 7.63
N ALA A 118 2.97 10.00 8.49
CA ALA A 118 2.90 9.81 9.93
C ALA A 118 1.58 10.35 10.52
N SER A 119 1.12 11.52 10.05
CA SER A 119 -0.16 12.11 10.46
C SER A 119 -1.35 11.25 10.00
N VAL A 120 -1.30 10.69 8.79
CA VAL A 120 -2.31 9.74 8.29
C VAL A 120 -2.31 8.46 9.12
N ARG A 121 -1.14 7.91 9.44
CA ARG A 121 -0.99 6.69 10.25
C ARG A 121 -1.58 6.90 11.65
N GLU A 122 -1.28 8.02 12.29
CA GLU A 122 -1.83 8.33 13.62
C GLU A 122 -3.35 8.47 13.58
N ARG A 123 -3.90 9.14 12.57
CA ARG A 123 -5.36 9.24 12.40
C ARG A 123 -6.02 7.86 12.22
N HIS A 124 -5.43 6.97 11.43
CA HIS A 124 -5.94 5.60 11.27
C HIS A 124 -5.91 4.83 12.60
N ARG A 125 -4.84 5.00 13.38
CA ARG A 125 -4.70 4.41 14.72
C ARG A 125 -5.80 4.90 15.67
N GLU A 126 -6.03 6.21 15.73
CA GLU A 126 -7.13 6.82 16.51
C GLU A 126 -8.51 6.34 16.04
N GLY A 127 -8.66 6.11 14.73
CA GLY A 127 -9.88 5.61 14.11
C GLY A 127 -10.10 4.10 14.22
N GLY A 128 -9.17 3.35 14.83
CA GLY A 128 -9.25 1.89 14.91
C GLY A 128 -9.14 1.18 13.54
N VAL A 129 -8.56 1.85 12.55
CA VAL A 129 -8.36 1.31 11.20
C VAL A 129 -6.95 0.75 11.07
N PRO A 130 -6.77 -0.53 10.69
CA PRO A 130 -5.45 -1.07 10.39
C PRO A 130 -4.78 -0.28 9.25
N PHE A 131 -3.53 0.13 9.48
CA PHE A 131 -2.72 0.86 8.51
C PHE A 131 -1.36 0.17 8.37
N LEU A 132 -1.03 -0.25 7.15
CA LEU A 132 0.26 -0.87 6.81
C LEU A 132 0.96 -0.07 5.72
N THR A 133 2.26 0.10 5.87
CA THR A 133 3.12 0.60 4.79
C THR A 133 3.90 -0.59 4.23
N LEU A 134 3.81 -0.82 2.93
CA LEU A 134 4.48 -1.90 2.23
C LEU A 134 5.47 -1.32 1.20
N PRO A 135 6.60 -1.99 0.95
CA PRO A 135 7.52 -1.60 -0.11
C PRO A 135 6.86 -1.81 -1.47
N SER A 136 6.98 -0.81 -2.33
CA SER A 136 6.27 -0.74 -3.61
C SER A 136 6.83 -1.65 -4.71
N GLY A 137 8.03 -2.22 -4.52
CA GLY A 137 8.69 -3.12 -5.49
C GLY A 137 8.38 -4.61 -5.30
N GLY A 138 7.53 -4.96 -4.33
CA GLY A 138 7.22 -6.36 -4.03
C GLY A 138 6.32 -7.01 -5.08
N SER A 139 6.53 -8.30 -5.32
CA SER A 139 5.58 -9.13 -6.08
C SER A 139 4.22 -9.21 -5.38
N THR A 140 3.16 -9.55 -6.12
CA THR A 140 1.81 -9.74 -5.54
C THR A 140 1.81 -10.75 -4.39
N ASP A 141 2.64 -11.80 -4.47
CA ASP A 141 2.76 -12.80 -3.41
C ASP A 141 3.46 -12.24 -2.16
N GLU A 142 4.47 -11.38 -2.31
CA GLU A 142 5.12 -10.73 -1.16
C GLU A 142 4.17 -9.75 -0.47
N LEU A 143 3.41 -8.97 -1.24
CA LEU A 143 2.39 -8.07 -0.69
C LEU A 143 1.29 -8.85 0.02
N TYR A 144 0.86 -9.98 -0.55
CA TYR A 144 -0.12 -10.86 0.08
C TYR A 144 0.43 -11.54 1.34
N ALA A 145 1.69 -12.00 1.33
CA ALA A 145 2.34 -12.55 2.51
C ALA A 145 2.43 -11.53 3.64
N ALA A 146 2.75 -10.27 3.33
CA ALA A 146 2.76 -9.18 4.31
C ALA A 146 1.36 -8.91 4.88
N LEU A 147 0.30 -8.98 4.06
CA LEU A 147 -1.08 -8.90 4.54
C LEU A 147 -1.41 -10.02 5.52
N VAL A 148 -1.09 -11.27 5.16
CA VAL A 148 -1.33 -12.45 5.99
C VAL A 148 -0.59 -12.36 7.32
N ALA A 149 0.68 -11.93 7.31
CA ALA A 149 1.49 -11.75 8.51
C ALA A 149 0.90 -10.71 9.48
N ASN A 150 0.14 -9.74 8.97
CA ASN A 150 -0.54 -8.71 9.76
C ASN A 150 -2.02 -9.03 10.03
N GLY A 151 -2.47 -10.27 9.77
CA GLY A 151 -3.84 -10.71 10.04
C GLY A 151 -4.90 -10.12 9.10
N LEU A 152 -4.48 -9.57 7.95
CA LEU A 152 -5.35 -8.93 6.96
C LEU A 152 -5.57 -9.78 5.68
N GLY A 153 -5.00 -10.99 5.63
CA GLY A 153 -5.19 -11.97 4.56
C GLY A 153 -5.80 -13.27 5.06
N VAL A 154 -6.34 -14.08 4.16
CA VAL A 154 -6.78 -15.45 4.48
C VAL A 154 -5.56 -16.38 4.41
N GLN A 155 -5.33 -17.18 5.46
CA GLN A 155 -4.31 -18.21 5.42
C GLN A 155 -4.68 -19.21 4.31
N ALA A 156 -3.84 -19.35 3.29
CA ALA A 156 -4.00 -20.41 2.32
C ALA A 156 -3.82 -21.75 3.07
N SER A 157 -4.87 -22.58 3.10
CA SER A 157 -4.81 -23.93 3.66
C SER A 157 -4.32 -24.93 2.62
#